data_AF-A0A433SYP6-F1
#
_entry.id   AF-A0A433SYP6-F1
#
_cell.length_a   1.000
_cell.length_b   1.000
_cell.length_c   1.000
_cell.angle_alpha   90.00
_cell.angle_beta   90.00
_cell.angle_gamma   90.00
#
_symmetry.space_group_name_H-M   'P 1'
#
loop_
_entity.id
_entity.type
_entity.pdbx_description
1 polymer ?
#
loop_
_entity_poly.entity_id
_entity_poly.type
_entity_poly.pdbx_seq_one_letter_code
_entity_poly.pdbx_strand_id
1 'polypeptide(L)'
;MKAWSVLALVSVAVTLCSSQSPPANAVDPFIALVREIEGSAFFPALNQTNRILTFEILAAAETANLELLFNKIGYVTILEYLDALPADYQHRFIRYSIEHLKMDSA
;
A
#
# COMPACT_ATOMS: atom_id res chain seq x y z
N MET A 1 24.12 51.14 42.91
CA MET A 1 22.84 50.66 42.36
C MET A 1 23.06 50.26 40.90
N LYS A 2 22.71 48.99 40.61
CA LYS A 2 22.57 48.28 39.33
C LYS A 2 23.58 48.57 38.19
N ALA A 3 24.55 47.66 38.12
CA ALA A 3 25.50 47.45 37.04
C ALA A 3 24.84 46.91 35.77
N TRP A 4 25.42 47.31 34.64
CA TRP A 4 25.26 46.77 33.30
C TRP A 4 25.39 45.23 33.26
N SER A 5 24.60 44.59 32.40
CA SER A 5 25.01 43.38 31.68
C SER A 5 24.16 43.24 30.42
N VAL A 6 24.77 43.59 29.29
CA VAL A 6 24.34 43.23 27.95
C VAL A 6 24.77 41.78 27.72
N LEU A 7 23.82 40.90 27.42
CA LEU A 7 24.01 39.49 27.02
C LEU A 7 23.11 39.33 25.78
N ALA A 8 23.59 39.49 24.54
CA ALA A 8 24.54 38.69 23.78
C ALA A 8 24.02 37.29 23.38
N LEU A 9 23.95 37.09 22.06
CA LEU A 9 23.97 35.84 21.27
C LEU A 9 22.76 34.89 21.39
N VAL A 10 21.93 34.75 20.35
CA VAL A 10 22.15 33.94 19.12
C VAL A 10 22.47 32.48 19.45
N SER A 11 21.49 31.59 19.28
CA SER A 11 21.71 30.14 19.14
C SER A 11 20.60 29.56 18.25
N VAL A 12 20.90 29.48 16.95
CA VAL A 12 21.11 28.22 16.21
C VAL A 12 19.80 27.50 15.89
N ALA A 13 19.39 27.67 14.63
CA ALA A 13 18.46 26.79 13.95
C ALA A 13 19.02 25.36 13.96
N VAL A 14 18.39 24.48 14.73
CA VAL A 14 18.53 23.04 14.56
C VAL A 14 17.40 22.62 13.62
N THR A 15 17.72 22.60 12.33
CA THR A 15 17.02 21.80 11.34
C THR A 15 17.09 20.34 11.77
N LEU A 16 16.06 19.88 12.47
CA LEU A 16 15.78 18.46 12.59
C LEU A 16 15.40 17.95 11.20
N CYS A 17 16.38 17.44 10.46
CA CYS A 17 16.13 16.47 9.42
C CYS A 17 15.50 15.25 10.11
N SER A 18 14.18 15.21 10.15
CA SER A 18 13.44 14.01 10.54
C SER A 18 13.67 12.95 9.46
N SER A 19 14.65 12.08 9.68
CA SER A 19 14.68 10.75 9.07
C SER A 19 13.49 9.97 9.61
N GLN A 20 12.33 10.20 9.00
CA GLN A 20 11.09 9.54 9.35
C GLN A 20 11.18 8.11 8.81
N SER A 21 11.71 7.19 9.62
CA SER A 21 11.49 5.77 9.42
C SER A 21 9.98 5.54 9.25
N PRO A 22 9.53 4.72 8.28
CA PRO A 22 8.11 4.42 8.11
C PRO A 22 7.54 3.98 9.47
N PRO A 23 6.38 4.49 9.90
CA PRO A 23 5.80 4.08 11.16
C PRO A 23 5.61 2.56 11.13
N ALA A 24 6.00 1.88 12.22
CA ALA A 24 5.95 0.42 12.37
C ALA A 24 4.54 -0.22 12.21
N ASN A 25 3.52 0.58 11.92
CA ASN A 25 2.12 0.20 11.72
C ASN A 25 1.60 0.61 10.32
N ALA A 26 2.47 0.94 9.37
CA ALA A 26 2.04 1.21 8.00
C ALA A 26 1.47 -0.08 7.40
N VAL A 27 0.14 -0.14 7.22
CA VAL A 27 -0.52 -1.21 6.48
C VAL A 27 0.07 -1.23 5.06
N ASP A 28 0.43 -2.41 4.59
CA ASP A 28 0.93 -2.62 3.24
C ASP A 28 -0.01 -1.97 2.21
N PRO A 29 0.51 -1.14 1.26
CA PRO A 29 -0.31 -0.41 0.30
C PRO A 29 -1.17 -1.31 -0.59
N PHE A 30 -0.70 -2.51 -0.93
CA PHE A 30 -1.43 -3.48 -1.73
C PHE A 30 -2.59 -4.08 -0.91
N ILE A 31 -2.34 -4.50 0.33
CA ILE A 31 -3.39 -4.98 1.24
C ILE A 31 -4.46 -3.90 1.46
N ALA A 32 -4.04 -2.65 1.67
CA ALA A 32 -4.96 -1.52 1.83
C ALA A 32 -5.83 -1.31 0.57
N LEU A 33 -5.25 -1.41 -0.63
CA LEU A 33 -5.98 -1.30 -1.89
C LEU A 33 -7.00 -2.43 -2.06
N VAL A 34 -6.64 -3.67 -1.77
CA VAL A 34 -7.55 -4.82 -1.95
C VAL A 34 -8.76 -4.69 -1.01
N ARG A 35 -8.55 -4.21 0.22
CA ARG A 35 -9.65 -3.88 1.16
C ARG A 35 -10.50 -2.71 0.66
N GLU A 36 -9.90 -1.71 0.02
CA GLU A 36 -10.64 -0.61 -0.60
C GLU A 36 -11.52 -1.12 -1.76
N ILE A 37 -11.00 -2.02 -2.59
CA ILE A 37 -11.78 -2.67 -3.66
C ILE A 37 -12.96 -3.43 -3.07
N GLU A 38 -12.74 -4.27 -2.06
CA GLU A 38 -13.79 -5.04 -1.37
C GLU A 38 -14.89 -4.13 -0.79
N GLY A 39 -14.51 -3.02 -0.17
CA GLY A 39 -15.43 -2.05 0.43
C GLY A 39 -16.09 -1.08 -0.55
N SER A 40 -15.78 -1.16 -1.84
CA SER A 40 -16.25 -0.21 -2.84
C SER A 40 -17.71 -0.46 -3.27
N ALA A 41 -18.36 0.58 -3.77
CA ALA A 41 -19.74 0.48 -4.28
C ALA A 41 -19.86 -0.38 -5.55
N PHE A 42 -18.78 -0.56 -6.32
CA PHE A 42 -18.80 -1.38 -7.54
C PHE A 42 -18.54 -2.86 -7.26
N PHE A 43 -17.96 -3.21 -6.11
CA PHE A 43 -17.63 -4.59 -5.77
C PHE A 43 -18.81 -5.57 -5.87
N PRO A 44 -20.04 -5.24 -5.42
CA PRO A 44 -21.20 -6.11 -5.59
C PRO A 44 -21.56 -6.36 -7.07
N ALA A 45 -21.20 -5.44 -7.97
CA ALA A 45 -21.47 -5.54 -9.41
C ALA A 45 -20.45 -6.44 -10.15
N LEU A 46 -19.31 -6.77 -9.53
CA LEU A 46 -18.38 -7.76 -10.07
C LEU A 46 -19.07 -9.12 -10.15
N ASN A 47 -18.69 -9.91 -11.15
CA ASN A 47 -19.13 -11.30 -11.25
C ASN A 47 -18.65 -12.11 -10.02
N GLN A 48 -19.29 -13.26 -9.77
CA GLN A 48 -18.98 -14.07 -8.59
C GLN A 48 -17.50 -14.48 -8.54
N THR A 49 -16.92 -14.85 -9.67
CA THR A 49 -15.50 -15.25 -9.79
C THR A 49 -14.57 -14.14 -9.31
N ASN A 50 -14.77 -12.90 -9.77
CA ASN A 50 -13.93 -11.77 -9.41
C ASN A 50 -14.10 -11.37 -7.95
N ARG A 51 -15.30 -11.47 -7.38
CA ARG A 51 -15.49 -11.24 -5.93
C ARG A 51 -14.74 -12.27 -5.09
N ILE A 52 -14.82 -13.55 -5.46
CA ILE A 52 -14.05 -14.62 -4.79
C ILE A 52 -12.55 -14.34 -4.91
N LEU A 53 -12.10 -14.00 -6.11
CA LEU A 53 -10.70 -13.71 -6.37
C LEU A 53 -10.18 -12.51 -5.55
N THR A 54 -10.98 -11.47 -5.32
CA THR A 54 -10.60 -10.37 -4.42
C THR A 54 -10.32 -10.86 -3.00
N PHE A 55 -11.13 -11.78 -2.45
CA PHE A 55 -10.88 -12.38 -1.14
C PHE A 55 -9.64 -13.29 -1.14
N GLU A 56 -9.44 -14.07 -2.20
CA GLU A 56 -8.26 -14.92 -2.35
C GLU A 56 -6.97 -14.08 -2.42
N ILE A 57 -7.01 -12.97 -3.17
CA ILE A 57 -5.90 -12.01 -3.27
C ILE A 57 -5.61 -11.39 -1.91
N LEU A 58 -6.65 -10.96 -1.17
CA LEU A 58 -6.48 -10.37 0.15
C LEU A 58 -5.82 -11.36 1.13
N ALA A 59 -6.35 -12.58 1.20
CA ALA A 59 -5.81 -13.62 2.07
C ALA A 59 -4.38 -14.03 1.68
N ALA A 60 -4.09 -14.08 0.39
CA ALA A 60 -2.75 -14.40 -0.10
C ALA A 60 -1.74 -13.29 0.23
N ALA A 61 -2.13 -12.02 0.07
CA ALA A 61 -1.29 -10.87 0.42
C ALA A 61 -1.02 -10.78 1.93
N GLU A 62 -2.02 -11.08 2.78
CA GLU A 62 -1.85 -11.09 4.24
C GLU A 62 -0.96 -12.24 4.75
N THR A 63 -0.75 -13.28 3.94
CA THR A 63 0.01 -14.49 4.31
C THR A 63 1.30 -14.67 3.53
N ALA A 64 1.77 -13.66 2.80
CA ALA A 64 2.97 -13.72 1.94
C ALA A 64 2.92 -14.87 0.91
N ASN A 65 1.72 -15.17 0.39
CA ASN A 65 1.46 -16.22 -0.61
C ASN A 65 0.95 -15.65 -1.94
N LEU A 66 1.07 -14.33 -2.15
CA LEU A 66 0.52 -13.67 -3.34
C LEU A 66 1.15 -14.20 -4.64
N GLU A 67 2.47 -14.40 -4.64
CA GLU A 67 3.19 -14.96 -5.80
C GLU A 67 2.68 -16.36 -6.16
N LEU A 68 2.50 -17.23 -5.15
CA LEU A 68 1.99 -18.58 -5.33
C LEU A 68 0.57 -18.56 -5.92
N LEU A 69 -0.30 -17.67 -5.43
CA LEU A 69 -1.64 -17.51 -5.97
C LEU A 69 -1.58 -17.08 -7.44
N PHE A 70 -0.80 -16.05 -7.77
CA PHE A 70 -0.69 -15.53 -9.13
C PHE A 70 -0.15 -16.57 -10.12
N ASN A 71 0.85 -17.34 -9.70
CA ASN A 71 1.38 -18.45 -10.50
C ASN A 71 0.35 -19.55 -10.71
N LYS A 72 -0.53 -19.80 -9.74
CA LYS A 72 -1.59 -20.81 -9.83
C LYS A 72 -2.74 -20.40 -10.75
N ILE A 73 -3.21 -19.16 -10.67
CA ILE A 73 -4.36 -18.67 -11.46
C ILE A 73 -3.97 -18.25 -12.88
N GLY A 74 -2.70 -17.91 -13.09
CA GLY A 74 -2.16 -17.53 -14.39
C GLY A 74 -2.51 -16.10 -14.82
N TYR A 75 -1.73 -15.58 -15.77
CA TYR A 75 -1.81 -14.18 -16.20
C TYR A 75 -3.14 -13.81 -16.86
N VAL A 76 -3.80 -14.74 -17.56
CA VAL A 76 -5.09 -14.48 -18.22
C VAL A 76 -6.14 -14.09 -17.19
N THR A 77 -6.28 -14.87 -16.11
CA THR A 77 -7.21 -14.60 -15.01
C THR A 77 -6.91 -13.26 -14.33
N ILE A 78 -5.62 -12.93 -14.16
CA ILE A 78 -5.20 -11.65 -13.56
C ILE A 78 -5.60 -10.48 -14.47
N LEU A 79 -5.41 -10.61 -15.79
CA LEU A 79 -5.78 -9.57 -16.76
C LEU A 79 -7.30 -9.39 -16.85
N GLU A 80 -8.06 -10.48 -16.84
CA GLU A 80 -9.54 -10.42 -16.80
C GLU A 80 -10.06 -9.79 -15.51
N TYR A 81 -9.41 -10.08 -14.37
CA TYR A 81 -9.71 -9.44 -13.11
C TYR A 81 -9.43 -7.94 -13.17
N LEU A 82 -8.27 -7.54 -13.69
CA LEU A 82 -7.91 -6.13 -13.87
C LEU A 82 -8.89 -5.40 -14.80
N ASP A 83 -9.28 -6.00 -15.92
CA ASP A 83 -10.23 -5.40 -16.87
C ASP A 83 -11.60 -5.13 -16.24
N ALA A 84 -12.00 -5.94 -15.25
CA ALA A 84 -13.24 -5.75 -14.51
C ALA A 84 -13.19 -4.63 -13.46
N LEU A 85 -11.99 -4.13 -13.11
CA LEU A 85 -11.84 -3.04 -12.16
C LEU A 85 -11.99 -1.67 -12.84
N PRO A 86 -12.47 -0.63 -12.14
CA PRO A 86 -12.38 0.74 -12.64
C PRO A 86 -10.93 1.18 -12.83
N ALA A 87 -10.68 2.09 -13.78
CA ALA A 87 -9.34 2.43 -14.27
C ALA A 87 -8.38 2.94 -13.17
N ASP A 88 -8.89 3.62 -12.14
CA ASP A 88 -8.11 4.10 -11.01
C ASP A 88 -7.59 2.94 -10.15
N TYR A 89 -8.41 1.91 -9.94
CA TYR A 89 -8.01 0.68 -9.24
C TYR A 89 -7.03 -0.16 -10.06
N GLN A 90 -7.20 -0.23 -11.38
CA GLN A 90 -6.30 -1.01 -12.26
C GLN A 90 -4.84 -0.57 -12.11
N HIS A 91 -4.57 0.73 -12.26
CA HIS A 91 -3.21 1.26 -12.19
C HIS A 91 -2.60 1.02 -10.81
N ARG A 92 -3.36 1.30 -9.75
CA ARG A 92 -2.91 1.11 -8.36
C ARG A 92 -2.65 -0.37 -8.06
N PHE A 93 -3.49 -1.27 -8.57
CA PHE A 93 -3.34 -2.71 -8.38
C PHE A 93 -2.04 -3.21 -9.00
N ILE A 94 -1.76 -2.83 -10.25
CA ILE A 94 -0.52 -3.20 -10.93
C ILE A 94 0.69 -2.65 -10.17
N ARG A 95 0.65 -1.37 -9.78
CA ARG A 95 1.77 -0.74 -9.08
C ARG A 95 2.05 -1.39 -7.73
N TYR A 96 1.04 -1.50 -6.88
CA TYR A 96 1.22 -1.99 -5.52
C TYR A 96 1.47 -3.49 -5.48
N SER A 97 0.93 -4.29 -6.41
CA SER A 97 1.27 -5.72 -6.51
C SER A 97 2.75 -5.93 -6.87
N ILE A 98 3.31 -5.13 -7.79
CA ILE A 98 4.74 -5.22 -8.12
C ILE A 98 5.61 -4.84 -6.91
N GLU A 99 5.24 -3.77 -6.20
CA GLU A 99 5.96 -3.33 -4.99
C GLU A 99 5.89 -4.41 -3.89
N HIS A 100 4.70 -4.98 -3.64
CA HIS A 100 4.47 -6.03 -2.66
C HIS A 100 5.25 -7.32 -2.99
N LEU A 101 5.16 -7.82 -4.22
CA LEU A 101 5.86 -9.04 -4.65
C LEU A 101 7.38 -8.89 -4.56
N LYS A 102 7.94 -7.70 -4.83
CA LYS A 102 9.37 -7.45 -4.67
C LYS A 102 9.83 -7.48 -3.21
N MET A 103 8.95 -7.12 -2.28
CA MET A 103 9.23 -7.19 -0.84
C MET A 103 9.15 -8.63 -0.33
N ASP A 104 8.19 -9.42 -0.82
CA ASP A 104 8.04 -10.84 -0.47
C ASP A 104 9.20 -11.71 -0.99
N SER A 105 9.79 -11.36 -2.14
CA SER A 105 10.91 -12.11 -2.72
C SER A 105 12.30 -11.74 -2.15
N ALA A 106 12.38 -10.81 -1.19
CA ALA A 106 13.63 -10.30 -0.61
C ALA A 106 14.01 -11.02 0.69
#